data_AF-A0A2T4B108-F1
#
_entry.id   AF-A0A2T4B108-F1
#
_cell.length_a   1.000
_cell.length_b   1.000
_cell.length_c   1.000
_cell.angle_alpha   90.00
_cell.angle_beta   90.00
_cell.angle_gamma   90.00
#
_symmetry.space_group_name_H-M   'P 1'
#
loop_
_entity.id
_entity.type
_entity.pdbx_description
1 polymer ?
#
loop_
_entity_poly.entity_id
_entity_poly.type
_entity_poly.pdbx_seq_one_letter_code
_entity_poly.pdbx_strand_id
1 'polypeptide(L)'
;KGEDEHNTKDTVLDGAREQVGPVVSEKMLADMEAEKRHYLGTNLRWAPLEERLFEILFLRQEIPLLPSYWEGYFPTVPMPEACYCWRKDMNPVVYAHANNTFRATAALTRLIDLTADIRTTCQSGLRDKAPQMIKKSLDKFLNWAAEDGGYRHLEYLPNIIVEIVDKHSNGMPRTAFVEMRMRDLARKHRKMLAIKPDKEDGRRPVIKPEYHGETSVIESDADEPMTTEQGTPARDPVHVKQEDDEDAEIRVAIKRELHSESEDDIAMADIPLASAPTTNSASSPTLYRRQPPVIFGFFIIGTTVILLTADSSKDEATMNLTPQVELDFVDRSLGIWNALTVAIVACLARDDMMQRTEDFEEARVVEESDPDA
;
A
#
# COMPACT_ATOMS: atom_id res chain seq x y z
N LYS A 1 -55.98 -42.46 5.87
CA LYS A 1 -55.77 -42.75 7.31
C LYS A 1 -54.41 -43.40 7.46
N GLY A 2 -53.32 -42.79 7.88
CA GLY A 2 -52.82 -41.40 7.94
C GLY A 2 -51.32 -41.55 7.64
N GLU A 3 -50.69 -40.76 6.78
CA GLU A 3 -50.18 -39.40 7.02
C GLU A 3 -49.33 -39.27 8.29
N ASP A 4 -48.09 -38.83 8.02
CA ASP A 4 -47.14 -38.11 8.85
C ASP A 4 -46.43 -38.84 10.00
N GLU A 5 -45.15 -39.15 9.79
CA GLU A 5 -44.11 -38.77 10.75
C GLU A 5 -42.70 -38.81 10.12
N HIS A 6 -41.95 -37.74 10.39
CA HIS A 6 -40.50 -37.60 10.27
C HIS A 6 -39.88 -37.16 8.92
N ASN A 7 -40.34 -36.02 8.42
CA ASN A 7 -39.49 -35.08 7.68
C ASN A 7 -39.34 -33.78 8.48
N THR A 8 -38.47 -33.76 9.49
CA THR A 8 -38.16 -32.53 10.25
C THR A 8 -36.80 -32.62 10.93
N LYS A 9 -35.69 -32.62 10.17
CA LYS A 9 -34.35 -32.41 10.72
C LYS A 9 -33.41 -31.49 9.93
N ASP A 10 -33.87 -30.84 8.86
CA ASP A 10 -33.02 -29.98 8.02
C ASP A 10 -33.39 -28.49 8.07
N THR A 11 -33.80 -27.95 9.23
CA THR A 11 -34.20 -26.52 9.30
C THR A 11 -33.96 -25.88 10.67
N VAL A 12 -32.83 -26.16 11.33
CA VAL A 12 -32.49 -25.53 12.63
C VAL A 12 -31.00 -25.17 12.77
N LEU A 13 -30.34 -24.69 11.71
CA LEU A 13 -28.96 -24.16 11.84
C LEU A 13 -28.73 -22.80 11.16
N ASP A 14 -29.78 -22.03 10.86
CA ASP A 14 -29.65 -20.72 10.19
C ASP A 14 -30.25 -19.55 10.97
N GLY A 15 -30.48 -19.72 12.28
CA GLY A 15 -31.12 -18.69 13.10
C GLY A 15 -30.51 -18.58 14.49
N ALA A 16 -29.38 -17.87 14.64
CA ALA A 16 -28.94 -17.25 15.90
C ALA A 16 -27.60 -16.48 15.82
N ARG A 17 -27.26 -15.78 14.72
CA ARG A 17 -26.04 -14.94 14.69
C ARG A 17 -26.23 -13.57 14.02
N GLU A 18 -27.33 -12.88 14.32
CA GLU A 18 -27.41 -11.43 14.08
C GLU A 18 -26.83 -10.68 15.28
N GLN A 19 -25.50 -10.52 15.31
CA GLN A 19 -24.87 -9.53 16.20
C GLN A 19 -25.07 -8.14 15.58
N VAL A 20 -26.00 -7.36 16.14
CA VAL A 20 -26.38 -6.01 15.67
C VAL A 20 -25.45 -4.90 16.21
N GLY A 21 -24.44 -5.24 17.02
CA GLY A 21 -23.47 -4.28 17.55
C GLY A 21 -22.40 -3.83 16.55
N PRO A 22 -21.67 -2.73 16.82
CA PRO A 22 -20.47 -2.39 16.07
C PRO A 22 -19.41 -3.48 16.26
N VAL A 23 -18.77 -3.89 15.18
CA VAL A 23 -17.74 -4.95 15.18
C VAL A 23 -16.51 -4.52 15.99
N VAL A 24 -16.18 -3.23 15.94
CA VAL A 24 -14.99 -2.65 16.56
C VAL A 24 -15.44 -1.67 17.65
N SER A 25 -14.77 -1.74 18.81
CA SER A 25 -15.06 -0.82 19.93
C SER A 25 -14.62 0.61 19.62
N GLU A 26 -15.33 1.61 20.18
CA GLU A 26 -14.96 3.03 20.04
C GLU A 26 -13.54 3.31 20.56
N LYS A 27 -13.11 2.60 21.61
CA LYS A 27 -11.75 2.70 22.14
C LYS A 27 -10.71 2.29 21.09
N MET A 28 -10.92 1.16 20.41
CA MET A 28 -10.00 0.67 19.39
C MET A 28 -9.91 1.64 18.19
N LEU A 29 -11.03 2.26 17.81
CA LEU A 29 -11.05 3.30 16.78
C LEU A 29 -10.27 4.55 17.20
N ALA A 30 -10.40 4.97 18.48
CA ALA A 30 -9.64 6.08 19.01
C ALA A 30 -8.13 5.78 19.07
N ASP A 31 -7.76 4.55 19.46
CA ASP A 31 -6.36 4.08 19.48
C ASP A 31 -5.77 4.04 18.05
N MET A 32 -6.54 3.56 17.07
CA MET A 32 -6.15 3.57 15.65
C MET A 32 -5.88 4.98 15.14
N GLU A 33 -6.79 5.92 15.41
CA GLU A 33 -6.63 7.31 14.99
C GLU A 33 -5.47 8.03 15.71
N ALA A 34 -5.17 7.64 16.95
CA ALA A 34 -3.99 8.12 17.66
C ALA A 34 -2.70 7.59 17.01
N GLU A 35 -2.64 6.31 16.68
CA GLU A 35 -1.50 5.69 16.01
C GLU A 35 -1.28 6.28 14.61
N LYS A 36 -2.35 6.48 13.85
CA LYS A 36 -2.33 7.14 12.54
C LYS A 36 -1.71 8.54 12.60
N ARG A 37 -2.09 9.35 13.60
CA ARG A 37 -1.48 10.67 13.82
C ARG A 37 -0.01 10.58 14.23
N HIS A 38 0.37 9.52 14.95
CA HIS A 38 1.76 9.29 15.32
C HIS A 38 2.64 9.04 14.08
N TYR A 39 2.18 8.21 13.13
CA TYR A 39 2.93 7.92 11.90
C TYR A 39 3.01 9.09 10.91
N LEU A 40 1.91 9.83 10.72
CA LEU A 40 1.82 10.89 9.69
C LEU A 40 2.42 12.23 10.13
N GLY A 41 2.54 12.48 11.43
CA GLY A 41 2.80 13.82 11.94
C GLY A 41 1.71 14.81 11.53
N THR A 42 2.02 16.11 11.50
CA THR A 42 1.01 17.17 11.32
C THR A 42 0.70 17.52 9.86
N ASN A 43 1.55 17.16 8.90
CA ASN A 43 1.48 17.70 7.53
C ASN A 43 1.35 16.63 6.44
N LEU A 44 1.41 15.35 6.77
CA LEU A 44 1.37 14.28 5.77
C LEU A 44 -0.03 13.68 5.66
N ARG A 45 -0.51 13.48 4.42
CA ARG A 45 -1.72 12.71 4.12
C ARG A 45 -1.35 11.50 3.29
N TRP A 46 -1.83 10.34 3.73
CA TRP A 46 -1.78 9.10 2.98
C TRP A 46 -2.72 9.15 1.78
N ALA A 47 -2.38 8.40 0.73
CA ALA A 47 -3.36 8.10 -0.30
C ALA A 47 -4.49 7.24 0.30
N PRO A 48 -5.73 7.31 -0.22
CA PRO A 48 -6.87 6.58 0.36
C PRO A 48 -6.64 5.07 0.52
N LEU A 49 -5.89 4.45 -0.41
CA LEU A 49 -5.58 3.02 -0.32
C LEU A 49 -4.49 2.70 0.72
N GLU A 50 -3.53 3.62 0.96
CA GLU A 50 -2.56 3.48 2.06
C GLU A 50 -3.27 3.58 3.41
N GLU A 51 -4.16 4.56 3.55
CA GLU A 51 -4.97 4.76 4.75
C GLU A 51 -5.87 3.55 5.02
N ARG A 52 -6.56 3.05 3.99
CA ARG A 52 -7.38 1.84 4.10
C ARG A 52 -6.55 0.61 4.49
N LEU A 53 -5.35 0.45 3.93
CA LEU A 53 -4.48 -0.66 4.32
C LEU A 53 -4.09 -0.55 5.80
N PHE A 54 -3.68 0.64 6.26
CA PHE A 54 -3.32 0.87 7.65
C PHE A 54 -4.47 0.50 8.60
N GLU A 55 -5.69 0.98 8.31
CA GLU A 55 -6.88 0.70 9.12
C GLU A 55 -7.17 -0.80 9.18
N ILE A 56 -7.13 -1.50 8.04
CA ILE A 56 -7.31 -2.95 7.99
C ILE A 56 -6.23 -3.66 8.80
N LEU A 57 -4.96 -3.28 8.66
CA LEU A 57 -3.85 -3.93 9.36
C LEU A 57 -3.90 -3.69 10.86
N PHE A 58 -4.26 -2.48 11.30
CA PHE A 58 -4.42 -2.14 12.71
C PHE A 58 -5.55 -2.96 13.33
N LEU A 59 -6.68 -3.05 12.62
CA LEU A 59 -7.88 -3.73 13.10
C LEU A 59 -7.95 -5.22 12.71
N ARG A 60 -6.92 -5.79 12.08
CA ARG A 60 -6.98 -7.14 11.45
C ARG A 60 -7.37 -8.28 12.41
N GLN A 61 -7.20 -8.08 13.71
CA GLN A 61 -7.57 -9.05 14.75
C GLN A 61 -9.01 -8.85 15.25
N GLU A 62 -9.63 -7.72 14.93
CA GLU A 62 -10.95 -7.28 15.40
C GLU A 62 -12.00 -7.28 14.28
N ILE A 63 -11.59 -7.26 13.01
CA ILE A 63 -12.49 -7.27 11.86
C ILE A 63 -12.47 -8.60 11.13
N PRO A 64 -13.61 -9.01 10.52
CA PRO A 64 -13.62 -10.17 9.66
C PRO A 64 -12.92 -9.85 8.33
N LEU A 65 -12.10 -10.79 7.88
CA LEU A 65 -11.24 -10.66 6.70
C LEU A 65 -11.62 -11.65 5.60
N LEU A 66 -12.22 -12.78 5.97
CA LEU A 66 -12.46 -13.93 5.11
C LEU A 66 -13.97 -14.16 4.92
N PRO A 67 -14.41 -14.74 3.78
CA PRO A 67 -15.80 -15.14 3.60
C PRO A 67 -16.19 -16.23 4.61
N SER A 68 -17.39 -16.18 5.18
CA SER A 68 -17.88 -17.19 6.15
C SER A 68 -17.79 -18.62 5.66
N TYR A 69 -18.13 -18.86 4.38
CA TYR A 69 -18.06 -20.19 3.78
C TYR A 69 -16.63 -20.74 3.62
N TRP A 70 -15.59 -19.95 3.90
CA TRP A 70 -14.20 -20.43 3.93
C TRP A 70 -13.87 -21.19 5.22
N GLU A 71 -14.66 -21.07 6.29
CA GLU A 71 -14.43 -21.76 7.55
C GLU A 71 -14.23 -23.28 7.35
N GLY A 72 -15.07 -23.90 6.52
CA GLY A 72 -14.99 -25.33 6.20
C GLY A 72 -13.72 -25.76 5.45
N TYR A 73 -12.94 -24.83 4.89
CA TYR A 73 -11.68 -25.12 4.20
C TYR A 73 -10.47 -25.09 5.14
N PHE A 74 -10.62 -24.60 6.36
CA PHE A 74 -9.54 -24.45 7.33
C PHE A 74 -9.78 -25.20 8.65
N PRO A 75 -10.28 -26.46 8.65
CA PRO A 75 -10.64 -27.15 9.89
C PRO A 75 -9.46 -27.44 10.82
N THR A 76 -8.24 -27.47 10.28
CA THR A 76 -7.00 -27.73 11.03
C THR A 76 -6.21 -26.47 11.37
N VAL A 77 -6.65 -25.31 10.89
CA VAL A 77 -6.00 -24.02 11.17
C VAL A 77 -6.76 -23.36 12.31
N PRO A 78 -6.09 -22.96 13.41
CA PRO A 78 -6.73 -22.27 14.53
C PRO A 78 -7.05 -20.81 14.18
N MET A 79 -7.85 -20.59 13.13
CA MET A 79 -8.32 -19.27 12.73
C MET A 79 -9.43 -18.82 13.69
N PRO A 80 -9.34 -17.61 14.29
CA PRO A 80 -10.42 -17.08 15.11
C PRO A 80 -11.74 -16.98 14.33
N GLU A 81 -12.86 -17.31 14.97
CA GLU A 81 -14.20 -17.20 14.35
C GLU A 81 -14.48 -15.77 13.86
N ALA A 82 -13.96 -14.77 14.58
CA ALA A 82 -14.09 -13.36 14.25
C ALA A 82 -13.43 -12.97 12.91
N CYS A 83 -12.52 -13.78 12.37
CA CYS A 83 -11.91 -13.54 11.07
C CYS A 83 -12.88 -13.77 9.89
N TYR A 84 -14.05 -14.36 10.12
CA TYR A 84 -15.01 -14.71 9.09
C TYR A 84 -16.21 -13.75 9.03
N CYS A 85 -16.61 -13.36 7.83
CA CYS A 85 -17.75 -12.47 7.58
C CYS A 85 -19.08 -13.23 7.74
N TRP A 86 -19.60 -13.27 8.98
CA TRP A 86 -20.89 -13.91 9.29
C TRP A 86 -22.11 -13.06 8.96
N ARG A 87 -21.97 -11.74 8.99
CA ARG A 87 -23.07 -10.82 8.67
C ARG A 87 -23.06 -10.47 7.18
N LYS A 88 -24.26 -10.33 6.62
CA LYS A 88 -24.48 -10.03 5.18
C LYS A 88 -24.03 -8.63 4.76
N ASP A 89 -23.91 -7.70 5.70
CA ASP A 89 -23.46 -6.32 5.47
C ASP A 89 -21.93 -6.17 5.51
N MET A 90 -21.19 -7.24 5.80
CA MET A 90 -19.73 -7.24 5.86
C MET A 90 -19.14 -7.82 4.58
N ASN A 91 -18.14 -7.12 4.03
CA ASN A 91 -17.41 -7.58 2.86
C ASN A 91 -16.03 -8.11 3.27
N PRO A 92 -15.65 -9.32 2.83
CA PRO A 92 -14.32 -9.86 3.09
C PRO A 92 -13.26 -9.03 2.37
N VAL A 93 -12.10 -8.89 3.00
CA VAL A 93 -10.92 -8.25 2.39
C VAL A 93 -10.16 -9.25 1.54
N VAL A 94 -10.04 -10.49 2.03
CA VAL A 94 -9.36 -11.59 1.34
C VAL A 94 -10.42 -12.54 0.81
N TYR A 95 -10.60 -12.56 -0.52
CA TYR A 95 -11.65 -13.33 -1.18
C TYR A 95 -11.22 -13.78 -2.59
N ALA A 96 -11.96 -14.73 -3.15
CA ALA A 96 -11.81 -15.14 -4.55
C ALA A 96 -12.75 -14.31 -5.43
N HIS A 97 -12.19 -13.51 -6.34
CA HIS A 97 -12.97 -12.70 -7.26
C HIS A 97 -13.56 -13.54 -8.41
N ALA A 98 -12.78 -14.46 -8.99
CA ALA A 98 -13.21 -15.29 -10.13
C ALA A 98 -14.10 -16.49 -9.73
N ASN A 99 -14.75 -16.44 -8.55
CA ASN A 99 -15.50 -17.55 -7.93
C ASN A 99 -14.72 -18.87 -7.83
N ASN A 100 -13.38 -18.81 -7.83
CA ASN A 100 -12.52 -19.98 -7.69
C ASN A 100 -12.02 -20.15 -6.25
N THR A 101 -12.97 -20.46 -5.35
CA THR A 101 -12.72 -20.62 -3.91
C THR A 101 -11.62 -21.62 -3.62
N PHE A 102 -11.59 -22.76 -4.33
CA PHE A 102 -10.61 -23.80 -4.09
C PHE A 102 -9.17 -23.32 -4.35
N ARG A 103 -8.92 -22.60 -5.45
CA ARG A 103 -7.58 -22.06 -5.71
C ARG A 103 -7.19 -21.01 -4.68
N ALA A 104 -8.14 -20.18 -4.25
CA ALA A 104 -7.92 -19.13 -3.28
C ALA A 104 -7.56 -19.69 -1.89
N THR A 105 -8.34 -20.66 -1.39
CA THR A 105 -8.07 -21.30 -0.11
C THR A 105 -6.76 -22.09 -0.15
N ALA A 106 -6.49 -22.82 -1.24
CA ALA A 106 -5.20 -23.50 -1.42
C ALA A 106 -4.00 -22.52 -1.49
N ALA A 107 -4.17 -21.33 -2.07
CA ALA A 107 -3.14 -20.30 -2.06
C ALA A 107 -2.91 -19.74 -0.66
N LEU A 108 -3.96 -19.50 0.10
CA LEU A 108 -3.87 -19.03 1.48
C LEU A 108 -3.26 -20.08 2.42
N THR A 109 -3.61 -21.36 2.28
CA THR A 109 -2.99 -22.47 3.05
C THR A 109 -1.47 -22.47 2.87
N ARG A 110 -0.97 -22.31 1.64
CA ARG A 110 0.48 -22.23 1.39
C ARG A 110 1.16 -21.04 2.08
N LEU A 111 0.46 -19.93 2.26
CA LEU A 111 0.98 -18.81 3.05
C LEU A 111 0.96 -19.11 4.55
N ILE A 112 -0.10 -19.76 5.05
CA ILE A 112 -0.22 -20.16 6.46
C ILE A 112 0.92 -21.12 6.85
N ASP A 113 1.23 -22.07 5.97
CA ASP A 113 2.30 -23.06 6.18
C ASP A 113 3.70 -22.46 6.07
N LEU A 114 3.86 -21.30 5.40
CA LEU A 114 5.15 -20.69 5.10
C LEU A 114 5.98 -20.45 6.37
N THR A 115 5.40 -19.94 7.44
CA THR A 115 6.13 -19.72 8.71
C THR A 115 6.67 -21.03 9.29
N ALA A 116 5.90 -22.13 9.22
CA ALA A 116 6.37 -23.43 9.68
C ALA A 116 7.51 -23.95 8.79
N ASP A 117 7.42 -23.78 7.48
CA ASP A 117 8.44 -24.18 6.51
C ASP A 117 9.75 -23.41 6.71
N ILE A 118 9.68 -22.09 6.91
CA ILE A 118 10.84 -21.24 7.17
C ILE A 118 11.51 -21.63 8.48
N ARG A 119 10.74 -21.82 9.57
CA ARG A 119 11.28 -22.28 10.86
C ARG A 119 12.00 -23.62 10.72
N THR A 120 11.39 -24.59 10.05
CA THR A 120 11.99 -25.91 9.82
C THR A 120 13.28 -25.81 9.01
N THR A 121 13.29 -24.96 8.00
CA THR A 121 14.47 -24.69 7.17
C THR A 121 15.62 -24.08 7.99
N CYS A 122 15.31 -23.09 8.83
CA CYS A 122 16.28 -22.49 9.74
C CYS A 122 16.83 -23.49 10.76
N GLN A 123 15.96 -24.29 11.38
CA GLN A 123 16.34 -25.34 12.35
C GLN A 123 17.19 -26.44 11.72
N SER A 124 17.04 -26.68 10.42
CA SER A 124 17.84 -27.63 9.66
C SER A 124 19.20 -27.07 9.20
N GLY A 125 19.58 -25.87 9.65
CA GLY A 125 20.84 -25.21 9.28
C GLY A 125 20.85 -24.61 7.86
N LEU A 126 19.69 -24.47 7.23
CA LEU A 126 19.55 -23.94 5.86
C LEU A 126 19.00 -22.50 5.84
N ARG A 127 19.27 -21.70 6.87
CA ARG A 127 18.73 -20.34 7.05
C ARG A 127 18.93 -19.44 5.82
N ASP A 128 20.05 -19.58 5.11
CA ASP A 128 20.35 -18.79 3.90
C ASP A 128 19.36 -19.04 2.75
N LYS A 129 18.60 -20.14 2.78
CA LYS A 129 17.54 -20.42 1.80
C LYS A 129 16.22 -19.74 2.14
N ALA A 130 16.03 -19.27 3.37
CA ALA A 130 14.78 -18.67 3.83
C ALA A 130 14.32 -17.47 2.97
N PRO A 131 15.18 -16.50 2.61
CA PRO A 131 14.75 -15.37 1.78
C PRO A 131 14.15 -15.80 0.43
N GLN A 132 14.77 -16.79 -0.22
CA GLN A 132 14.31 -17.31 -1.50
C GLN A 132 13.01 -18.10 -1.36
N MET A 133 12.83 -18.84 -0.27
CA MET A 133 11.58 -19.54 0.03
C MET A 133 10.43 -18.57 0.26
N ILE A 134 10.66 -17.51 1.05
CA ILE A 134 9.70 -16.44 1.29
C ILE A 134 9.32 -15.80 -0.05
N LYS A 135 10.32 -15.32 -0.81
CA LYS A 135 10.09 -14.69 -2.12
C LYS A 135 9.24 -15.57 -3.04
N LYS A 136 9.63 -16.84 -3.20
CA LYS A 136 8.91 -17.79 -4.05
C LYS A 136 7.46 -17.99 -3.59
N SER A 137 7.21 -18.00 -2.28
CA SER A 137 5.85 -18.14 -1.74
C SER A 137 5.00 -16.90 -1.98
N LEU A 138 5.55 -15.70 -1.73
CA LEU A 138 4.86 -14.43 -2.00
C LEU A 138 4.58 -14.27 -3.49
N ASP A 139 5.56 -14.51 -4.36
CA ASP A 139 5.40 -14.45 -5.81
C ASP A 139 4.31 -15.41 -6.30
N LYS A 140 4.21 -16.63 -5.73
CA LYS A 140 3.12 -17.57 -6.05
C LYS A 140 1.75 -17.04 -5.65
N PHE A 141 1.65 -16.36 -4.51
CA PHE A 141 0.38 -15.78 -4.07
C PHE A 141 -0.02 -14.58 -4.93
N LEU A 142 0.92 -13.70 -5.28
CA LEU A 142 0.68 -12.58 -6.20
C LEU A 142 0.28 -13.05 -7.60
N ASN A 143 0.91 -14.13 -8.07
CA ASN A 143 0.55 -14.78 -9.33
C ASN A 143 -0.87 -15.36 -9.31
N TRP A 144 -1.31 -15.93 -8.18
CA TRP A 144 -2.70 -16.33 -7.99
C TRP A 144 -3.63 -15.11 -7.97
N ALA A 145 -3.28 -14.05 -7.26
CA ALA A 145 -4.10 -12.84 -7.18
C ALA A 145 -4.29 -12.21 -8.57
N ALA A 146 -3.25 -12.18 -9.41
CA ALA A 146 -3.33 -11.72 -10.79
C ALA A 146 -4.18 -12.63 -11.70
N GLU A 147 -4.14 -13.96 -11.50
CA GLU A 147 -5.07 -14.89 -12.19
C GLU A 147 -6.52 -14.60 -11.78
N ASP A 148 -6.76 -14.47 -10.48
CA ASP A 148 -8.08 -14.26 -9.91
C ASP A 148 -8.69 -12.89 -10.28
N GLY A 149 -7.83 -11.87 -10.42
CA GLY A 149 -8.20 -10.56 -10.96
C GLY A 149 -8.33 -10.52 -12.49
N GLY A 150 -8.01 -11.61 -13.18
CA GLY A 150 -8.21 -11.73 -14.63
C GLY A 150 -7.23 -10.94 -15.50
N TYR A 151 -6.13 -10.41 -14.96
CA TYR A 151 -5.18 -9.58 -15.72
C TYR A 151 -3.80 -10.22 -15.92
N ARG A 152 -3.57 -11.44 -15.41
CA ARG A 152 -2.27 -12.12 -15.54
C ARG A 152 -1.81 -12.33 -17.00
N HIS A 153 -2.74 -12.48 -17.93
CA HIS A 153 -2.43 -12.72 -19.34
C HIS A 153 -2.18 -11.43 -20.14
N LEU A 154 -2.25 -10.27 -19.47
CA LEU A 154 -2.04 -8.96 -20.07
C LEU A 154 -0.61 -8.49 -19.77
N GLU A 155 -0.10 -7.58 -20.60
CA GLU A 155 1.10 -6.80 -20.32
C GLU A 155 0.71 -5.65 -19.40
N TYR A 156 0.96 -5.84 -18.10
CA TYR A 156 0.67 -4.86 -17.06
C TYR A 156 1.93 -4.54 -16.24
N LEU A 157 1.96 -3.34 -15.65
CA LEU A 157 2.97 -2.97 -14.65
C LEU A 157 2.40 -3.23 -13.25
N PRO A 158 2.94 -4.19 -12.47
CA PRO A 158 2.46 -4.46 -11.13
C PRO A 158 2.51 -3.21 -10.24
N ASN A 159 1.51 -3.02 -9.39
CA ASN A 159 1.57 -2.06 -8.29
C ASN A 159 2.23 -2.67 -7.04
N ILE A 160 2.73 -3.90 -7.09
CA ILE A 160 3.39 -4.58 -5.98
C ILE A 160 4.70 -5.24 -6.40
N ILE A 161 5.75 -5.11 -5.57
CA ILE A 161 7.06 -5.74 -5.77
C ILE A 161 7.46 -6.60 -4.58
N VAL A 162 8.23 -7.66 -4.85
CA VAL A 162 8.82 -8.54 -3.84
C VAL A 162 10.31 -8.67 -4.12
N GLU A 163 11.14 -8.10 -3.26
CA GLU A 163 12.59 -8.03 -3.44
C GLU A 163 13.34 -8.57 -2.23
N ILE A 164 14.45 -9.28 -2.47
CA ILE A 164 15.35 -9.72 -1.41
C ILE A 164 16.42 -8.64 -1.22
N VAL A 165 16.58 -8.19 0.01
CA VAL A 165 17.57 -7.19 0.38
C VAL A 165 18.80 -7.93 0.92
N ASP A 166 19.78 -8.15 0.05
CA ASP A 166 21.02 -8.82 0.40
C ASP A 166 22.00 -7.86 1.11
N LYS A 167 22.78 -8.38 2.06
CA LYS A 167 23.85 -7.68 2.76
C LYS A 167 25.05 -7.37 1.85
N HIS A 168 25.24 -8.11 0.76
CA HIS A 168 26.50 -8.11 -0.01
C HIS A 168 26.41 -7.60 -1.45
N SER A 169 25.20 -7.38 -1.97
CA SER A 169 25.04 -6.92 -3.35
C SER A 169 25.12 -5.40 -3.44
N ASN A 170 26.09 -4.90 -4.21
CA ASN A 170 26.23 -3.51 -4.69
C ASN A 170 26.83 -2.43 -3.75
N GLY A 171 27.22 -2.72 -2.51
CA GLY A 171 27.84 -1.71 -1.63
C GLY A 171 26.94 -0.51 -1.30
N MET A 172 25.66 -0.58 -1.68
CA MET A 172 24.63 0.41 -1.39
C MET A 172 23.99 0.06 -0.02
N PRO A 173 23.70 1.05 0.83
CA PRO A 173 22.92 0.83 2.04
C PRO A 173 21.57 0.18 1.72
N ARG A 174 21.11 -0.75 2.59
CA ARG A 174 19.85 -1.47 2.40
C ARG A 174 18.65 -0.53 2.22
N THR A 175 18.59 0.56 2.99
CA THR A 175 17.56 1.60 2.90
C THR A 175 17.55 2.29 1.53
N ALA A 176 18.74 2.63 1.01
CA ALA A 176 18.88 3.23 -0.33
C ALA A 176 18.45 2.26 -1.45
N PHE A 177 18.68 0.95 -1.29
CA PHE A 177 18.20 -0.06 -2.24
C PHE A 177 16.68 -0.14 -2.27
N VAL A 178 16.05 -0.21 -1.10
CA VAL A 178 14.59 -0.21 -0.94
C VAL A 178 13.98 1.04 -1.58
N GLU A 179 14.54 2.20 -1.25
CA GLU A 179 14.14 3.50 -1.79
C GLU A 179 14.26 3.57 -3.32
N MET A 180 15.40 3.16 -3.86
CA MET A 180 15.63 3.11 -5.30
C MET A 180 14.58 2.24 -6.00
N ARG A 181 14.28 1.06 -5.47
CA ARG A 181 13.30 0.13 -6.07
C ARG A 181 11.89 0.70 -6.09
N MET A 182 11.44 1.28 -4.97
CA MET A 182 10.11 1.88 -4.88
C MET A 182 9.98 3.12 -5.79
N ARG A 183 10.99 4.00 -5.81
CA ARG A 183 10.98 5.18 -6.69
C ARG A 183 11.02 4.81 -8.17
N ASP A 184 11.77 3.77 -8.55
CA ASP A 184 11.79 3.27 -9.93
C ASP A 184 10.41 2.76 -10.37
N LEU A 185 9.72 1.99 -9.51
CA LEU A 185 8.37 1.53 -9.78
C LEU A 185 7.37 2.70 -9.93
N ALA A 186 7.43 3.67 -9.02
CA ALA A 186 6.59 4.88 -9.09
C ALA A 186 6.86 5.69 -10.37
N ARG A 187 8.13 5.82 -10.77
CA ARG A 187 8.52 6.49 -12.02
C ARG A 187 7.95 5.78 -13.24
N LYS A 188 7.96 4.45 -13.27
CA LYS A 188 7.35 3.65 -14.35
C LYS A 188 5.84 3.87 -14.43
N HIS A 189 5.13 3.88 -13.30
CA HIS A 189 3.69 4.16 -13.24
C HIS A 189 3.35 5.57 -13.73
N ARG A 190 4.05 6.60 -13.22
CA ARG A 190 3.87 8.00 -13.69
C ARG A 190 4.12 8.14 -15.19
N LYS A 191 5.18 7.52 -15.71
CA LYS A 191 5.52 7.56 -17.14
C LYS A 191 4.46 6.87 -18.01
N MET A 192 3.95 5.72 -17.57
CA MET A 192 2.91 4.97 -18.28
C MET A 192 1.62 5.79 -18.39
N LEU A 193 1.23 6.47 -17.30
CA LEU A 193 -0.07 7.13 -17.19
C LEU A 193 -0.04 8.62 -17.57
N ALA A 194 1.13 9.21 -17.83
CA ALA A 194 1.27 10.61 -18.22
C ALA A 194 0.56 10.90 -19.55
N ILE A 195 -0.20 11.99 -19.59
CA ILE A 195 -0.72 12.55 -20.83
C ILE A 195 0.47 13.16 -21.57
N LYS A 196 0.80 12.61 -22.74
CA LYS A 196 1.77 13.24 -23.62
C LYS A 196 1.14 14.55 -24.11
N PRO A 197 1.79 15.72 -23.95
CA PRO A 197 1.29 16.92 -24.58
C PRO A 197 1.24 16.65 -26.08
N ASP A 198 0.10 16.96 -26.72
CA ASP A 198 0.00 16.94 -28.17
C ASP A 198 1.18 17.76 -28.70
N LYS A 199 2.04 17.11 -29.49
CA LYS A 199 2.96 17.88 -30.31
C LYS A 199 2.04 18.73 -31.18
N GLU A 200 1.99 20.04 -30.93
CA GLU A 200 1.45 20.98 -31.90
C GLU A 200 2.12 20.66 -33.23
N ASP A 201 1.36 19.99 -34.09
CA ASP A 201 1.74 19.74 -35.46
C ASP A 201 2.00 21.11 -36.05
N GLY A 202 3.24 21.34 -36.48
CA GLY A 202 3.78 22.65 -36.86
C GLY A 202 3.10 23.27 -38.08
N ARG A 203 1.81 23.60 -37.96
CA ARG A 203 1.09 24.44 -38.90
C ARG A 203 1.51 25.87 -38.61
N ARG A 204 2.63 26.25 -39.24
CA ARG A 204 3.10 27.64 -39.36
C ARG A 204 1.88 28.54 -39.59
N PRO A 205 1.67 29.62 -38.81
CA PRO A 205 0.69 30.62 -39.18
C PRO A 205 1.15 31.20 -40.51
N VAL A 206 0.35 30.98 -41.55
CA VAL A 206 0.55 31.62 -42.86
C VAL A 206 0.36 33.11 -42.64
N ILE A 207 1.48 33.83 -42.55
CA ILE A 207 1.52 35.28 -42.64
C ILE A 207 0.93 35.66 -44.00
N LYS A 208 -0.21 36.34 -44.01
CA LYS A 208 -0.68 37.07 -45.19
C LYS A 208 -0.08 38.48 -45.15
N PRO A 209 0.47 38.99 -46.26
CA PRO A 209 1.10 40.30 -46.30
C PRO A 209 0.07 41.42 -46.39
N GLU A 210 0.40 42.48 -45.65
CA GLU A 210 0.18 43.92 -45.87
C GLU A 210 -1.16 44.45 -46.40
N TYR A 211 -1.71 45.42 -45.66
CA TYR A 211 -2.14 46.70 -46.25
C TYR A 211 -1.81 47.86 -45.31
N HIS A 212 -1.15 48.87 -45.90
CA HIS A 212 -0.68 50.12 -45.31
C HIS A 212 -1.79 51.19 -45.18
N GLY A 213 -1.59 52.14 -44.26
CA GLY A 213 -2.28 53.43 -44.16
C GLY A 213 -2.02 54.08 -42.79
N GLU A 214 -0.86 54.70 -42.59
CA GLU A 214 -0.67 56.17 -42.49
C GLU A 214 -1.17 56.80 -41.17
N THR A 215 -0.25 57.02 -40.21
CA THR A 215 0.29 58.33 -39.75
C THR A 215 -0.63 59.22 -38.92
N SER A 216 -0.26 59.48 -37.66
CA SER A 216 0.06 60.86 -37.22
C SER A 216 0.86 60.88 -35.91
N VAL A 217 1.97 61.62 -35.98
CA VAL A 217 2.77 62.17 -34.88
C VAL A 217 1.96 63.23 -34.13
N ILE A 218 2.13 63.37 -32.81
CA ILE A 218 2.28 64.65 -32.08
C ILE A 218 2.90 64.34 -30.70
N GLU A 219 3.88 65.17 -30.35
CA GLU A 219 4.71 65.20 -29.15
C GLU A 219 4.04 65.93 -27.96
N SER A 220 4.74 65.83 -26.82
CA SER A 220 5.03 66.90 -25.83
C SER A 220 4.20 66.97 -24.53
N ASP A 221 4.94 66.66 -23.46
CA ASP A 221 5.29 67.51 -22.30
C ASP A 221 4.35 67.79 -21.12
N ALA A 222 4.94 67.47 -19.95
CA ALA A 222 5.02 68.23 -18.69
C ALA A 222 3.75 68.52 -17.86
N ASP A 223 3.71 67.99 -16.63
CA ASP A 223 4.00 68.75 -15.38
C ASP A 223 3.57 67.94 -14.13
N GLU A 224 4.47 67.83 -13.14
CA GLU A 224 4.13 67.60 -11.71
C GLU A 224 3.62 68.95 -11.09
N PRO A 225 3.26 69.13 -9.78
CA PRO A 225 3.39 68.22 -8.63
C PRO A 225 2.32 68.33 -7.49
N MET A 226 2.63 67.63 -6.38
CA MET A 226 2.37 67.95 -4.96
C MET A 226 0.99 67.71 -4.33
N THR A 227 0.90 66.74 -3.42
CA THR A 227 0.89 66.90 -1.93
C THR A 227 0.26 65.67 -1.25
N THR A 228 1.02 64.91 -0.44
CA THR A 228 1.12 64.96 1.05
C THR A 228 -0.12 64.41 1.76
N GLU A 229 0.01 63.30 2.50
CA GLU A 229 -0.09 63.31 3.97
C GLU A 229 0.18 61.93 4.62
N GLN A 230 0.61 62.04 5.88
CA GLN A 230 1.37 61.10 6.70
C GLN A 230 0.49 60.13 7.52
N GLY A 231 1.11 59.08 8.06
CA GLY A 231 0.59 58.46 9.30
C GLY A 231 0.98 57.00 9.55
N THR A 232 2.16 56.75 10.13
CA THR A 232 2.47 55.59 11.02
C THR A 232 2.30 56.04 12.50
N PRO A 233 2.38 55.24 13.61
CA PRO A 233 3.04 53.93 13.78
C PRO A 233 2.40 52.87 14.76
N ALA A 234 2.93 51.63 14.66
CA ALA A 234 3.37 50.63 15.67
C ALA A 234 2.63 50.31 17.00
N ARG A 235 2.51 49.00 17.35
CA ARG A 235 3.32 48.27 18.39
C ARG A 235 2.75 46.86 18.74
N ASP A 236 3.68 45.96 19.11
CA ASP A 236 3.60 44.52 19.47
C ASP A 236 3.05 44.21 20.92
N PRO A 237 3.36 43.06 21.57
CA PRO A 237 2.65 41.75 21.57
C PRO A 237 2.23 41.28 22.99
N VAL A 238 1.60 40.10 23.16
CA VAL A 238 1.36 39.50 24.49
C VAL A 238 1.64 37.98 24.53
N HIS A 239 2.41 37.58 25.56
CA HIS A 239 2.75 36.23 26.04
C HIS A 239 1.68 35.64 26.98
N VAL A 240 1.53 34.30 27.01
CA VAL A 240 1.11 33.52 28.19
C VAL A 240 1.87 32.17 28.21
N LYS A 241 2.24 31.72 29.41
CA LYS A 241 3.10 30.57 29.77
C LYS A 241 2.32 29.41 30.44
N GLN A 242 2.99 28.24 30.46
CA GLN A 242 2.97 27.13 31.47
C GLN A 242 1.80 26.13 31.40
N GLU A 243 1.93 24.82 31.71
CA GLU A 243 2.91 24.07 32.51
C GLU A 243 2.90 22.56 32.17
N ASP A 244 3.73 21.79 32.88
CA ASP A 244 4.37 20.48 32.61
C ASP A 244 3.50 19.21 32.74
N ASP A 245 4.02 18.06 32.27
CA ASP A 245 3.75 16.73 32.85
C ASP A 245 4.88 15.72 32.49
N GLU A 246 5.59 15.28 33.53
CA GLU A 246 6.45 14.10 33.56
C GLU A 246 5.58 12.86 33.78
N ASP A 247 5.71 11.81 32.96
CA ASP A 247 5.45 10.41 33.32
C ASP A 247 5.84 9.47 32.15
N ALA A 248 7.12 9.50 31.79
CA ALA A 248 7.70 8.71 30.70
C ALA A 248 8.39 7.40 31.17
N GLU A 249 8.39 7.08 32.47
CA GLU A 249 9.33 6.08 33.01
C GLU A 249 8.81 4.64 33.18
N ILE A 250 7.55 4.33 32.85
CA ILE A 250 7.00 2.98 33.10
C ILE A 250 6.99 2.07 31.85
N ARG A 251 7.18 2.60 30.63
CA ARG A 251 7.01 1.81 29.40
C ARG A 251 8.28 1.12 28.87
N VAL A 252 9.46 1.42 29.43
CA VAL A 252 10.74 0.90 28.93
C VAL A 252 11.08 -0.49 29.49
N ALA A 253 10.44 -0.94 30.58
CA ALA A 253 10.86 -2.13 31.30
C ALA A 253 10.30 -3.47 30.77
N ILE A 254 9.25 -3.48 29.93
CA ILE A 254 8.61 -4.74 29.50
C ILE A 254 9.07 -5.21 28.11
N LYS A 255 9.75 -4.35 27.32
CA LYS A 255 10.21 -4.73 25.97
C LYS A 255 11.62 -5.33 25.91
N ARG A 256 12.30 -5.46 27.07
CA ARG A 256 13.74 -5.79 27.12
C ARG A 256 14.08 -7.25 27.38
N GLU A 257 13.11 -8.12 27.60
CA GLU A 257 13.38 -9.55 27.69
C GLU A 257 12.62 -10.27 26.59
N LEU A 258 13.29 -10.49 25.45
CA LEU A 258 13.20 -11.69 24.60
C LEU A 258 13.82 -11.55 23.20
N HIS A 259 14.66 -10.57 22.87
CA HIS A 259 15.37 -10.57 21.58
C HIS A 259 16.89 -10.58 21.80
N SER A 260 17.50 -11.66 21.31
CA SER A 260 18.94 -11.85 21.16
C SER A 260 19.54 -10.65 20.44
N GLU A 261 20.51 -9.98 21.06
CA GLU A 261 21.24 -8.86 20.51
C GLU A 261 22.05 -9.31 19.27
N SER A 262 21.55 -9.00 18.07
CA SER A 262 22.39 -8.83 16.88
C SER A 262 22.18 -7.43 16.34
N GLU A 263 23.26 -6.64 16.29
CA GLU A 263 23.29 -5.20 15.97
C GLU A 263 23.02 -4.87 14.48
N ASP A 264 22.27 -5.71 13.75
CA ASP A 264 22.37 -5.82 12.28
C ASP A 264 21.03 -6.01 11.53
N ASP A 265 19.93 -5.92 12.27
CA ASP A 265 18.56 -6.01 11.77
C ASP A 265 18.06 -4.60 11.44
N ILE A 266 17.47 -4.39 10.24
CA ILE A 266 16.79 -3.12 9.96
C ILE A 266 15.51 -3.14 10.79
N ALA A 267 15.48 -2.40 11.87
CA ALA A 267 14.22 -2.14 12.56
C ALA A 267 13.40 -1.16 11.72
N MET A 268 12.07 -1.20 11.85
CA MET A 268 11.18 -0.18 11.28
C MET A 268 11.62 1.26 11.65
N ALA A 269 12.33 1.43 12.77
CA ALA A 269 12.88 2.71 13.23
C ALA A 269 14.10 3.20 12.41
N ASP A 270 14.81 2.32 11.70
CA ASP A 270 16.01 2.65 10.94
C ASP A 270 15.70 3.11 9.51
N ILE A 271 14.43 2.99 9.08
CA ILE A 271 13.95 3.51 7.81
C ILE A 271 13.58 4.99 8.02
N PRO A 272 14.24 5.95 7.36
CA PRO A 272 13.98 7.36 7.60
C PRO A 272 12.51 7.69 7.29
N LEU A 273 11.75 7.98 8.34
CA LEU A 273 10.40 8.53 8.23
C LEU A 273 10.52 9.95 7.68
N ALA A 274 9.81 10.21 6.57
CA ALA A 274 9.56 11.53 5.98
C ALA A 274 10.69 12.56 6.16
N SER A 275 11.63 12.63 5.21
CA SER A 275 12.55 13.75 5.11
C SER A 275 11.79 15.00 4.64
N ALA A 276 11.87 16.11 5.39
CA ALA A 276 11.31 17.38 4.94
C ALA A 276 12.05 17.86 3.68
N PRO A 277 11.36 18.14 2.55
CA PRO A 277 12.04 18.60 1.35
C PRO A 277 12.52 20.05 1.53
N THR A 278 13.79 20.29 1.27
CA THR A 278 14.33 21.61 0.96
C THR A 278 13.90 22.04 -0.44
N THR A 279 13.66 23.33 -0.59
CA THR A 279 12.83 23.99 -1.61
C THR A 279 13.39 24.00 -3.05
N ASN A 280 12.42 24.12 -3.98
CA ASN A 280 12.46 24.77 -5.30
C ASN A 280 12.83 23.95 -6.56
N SER A 281 11.78 23.42 -7.21
CA SER A 281 11.34 23.92 -8.51
C SER A 281 9.88 23.54 -8.70
N ALA A 282 8.99 24.52 -8.92
CA ALA A 282 7.59 24.27 -9.22
C ALA A 282 7.50 23.78 -10.67
N SER A 283 7.71 22.48 -10.88
CA SER A 283 7.30 21.82 -12.12
C SER A 283 5.78 21.93 -12.21
N SER A 284 5.28 22.27 -13.40
CA SER A 284 3.85 22.21 -13.68
C SER A 284 3.31 20.81 -13.34
N PRO A 285 2.12 20.70 -12.72
CA PRO A 285 1.59 19.41 -12.32
C PRO A 285 1.47 18.49 -13.54
N THR A 286 2.13 17.33 -13.48
CA THR A 286 2.06 16.32 -14.52
C THR A 286 0.61 15.83 -14.61
N LEU A 287 -0.04 16.04 -15.75
CA LEU A 287 -1.39 15.54 -15.97
C LEU A 287 -1.34 14.05 -16.35
N TYR A 288 -2.14 13.24 -15.66
CA TYR A 288 -2.24 11.81 -15.90
C TYR A 288 -3.60 11.45 -16.50
N ARG A 289 -3.65 10.46 -17.40
CA ARG A 289 -4.90 9.89 -17.92
C ARG A 289 -5.75 9.29 -16.79
N ARG A 290 -5.07 8.65 -15.84
CA ARG A 290 -5.60 8.11 -14.60
C ARG A 290 -4.55 8.32 -13.51
N GLN A 291 -4.99 8.59 -12.29
CA GLN A 291 -4.07 8.77 -11.16
C GLN A 291 -3.21 7.51 -10.98
N PRO A 292 -1.87 7.62 -10.87
CA PRO A 292 -1.00 6.49 -10.58
C PRO A 292 -1.43 5.72 -9.31
N PRO A 293 -1.24 4.39 -9.26
CA PRO A 293 -1.68 3.58 -8.13
C PRO A 293 -0.84 3.81 -6.87
N VAL A 294 -1.36 3.42 -5.72
CA VAL A 294 -0.50 3.18 -4.56
C VAL A 294 0.36 1.96 -4.87
N ILE A 295 1.66 2.07 -4.63
CA ILE A 295 2.58 0.96 -4.80
C ILE A 295 2.91 0.30 -3.47
N PHE A 296 3.06 -1.02 -3.49
CA PHE A 296 3.38 -1.86 -2.35
C PHE A 296 4.74 -2.53 -2.56
N GLY A 297 5.50 -2.70 -1.49
CA GLY A 297 6.78 -3.40 -1.53
C GLY A 297 6.94 -4.36 -0.36
N PHE A 298 7.14 -5.64 -0.66
CA PHE A 298 7.62 -6.64 0.30
C PHE A 298 9.13 -6.77 0.16
N PHE A 299 9.87 -6.31 1.18
CA PHE A 299 11.32 -6.37 1.20
C PHE A 299 11.78 -7.41 2.22
N ILE A 300 12.46 -8.45 1.72
CA ILE A 300 12.82 -9.63 2.50
C ILE A 300 14.25 -9.47 3.00
N ILE A 301 14.43 -9.51 4.32
CA ILE A 301 15.73 -9.45 5.01
C ILE A 301 15.85 -10.69 5.87
N GLY A 302 16.63 -11.68 5.42
CA GLY A 302 16.77 -12.95 6.11
C GLY A 302 15.44 -13.70 6.20
N THR A 303 14.85 -13.75 7.41
CA THR A 303 13.57 -14.39 7.70
C THR A 303 12.43 -13.42 7.93
N THR A 304 12.70 -12.12 7.78
CA THR A 304 11.74 -11.05 8.03
C THR A 304 11.33 -10.40 6.72
N VAL A 305 10.08 -9.94 6.64
CA VAL A 305 9.58 -9.13 5.52
C VAL A 305 9.05 -7.80 6.02
N ILE A 306 9.56 -6.71 5.46
CA ILE A 306 9.05 -5.36 5.71
C ILE A 306 8.07 -5.00 4.59
N LEU A 307 6.86 -4.60 4.95
CA LEU A 307 5.87 -4.05 4.03
C LEU A 307 5.98 -2.53 4.01
N LEU A 308 6.16 -1.98 2.81
CA LEU A 308 6.20 -0.54 2.55
C LEU A 308 5.13 -0.15 1.52
N THR A 309 4.60 1.06 1.66
CA THR A 309 3.74 1.69 0.66
C THR A 309 4.27 3.04 0.22
N ALA A 310 3.85 3.48 -0.96
CA ALA A 310 3.95 4.86 -1.36
C ALA A 310 2.87 5.25 -2.37
N ASP A 311 2.42 6.49 -2.26
CA ASP A 311 1.63 7.15 -3.29
C ASP A 311 2.52 7.50 -4.49
N SER A 312 2.37 6.73 -5.58
CA SER A 312 3.15 6.95 -6.80
C SER A 312 2.70 8.15 -7.63
N SER A 313 1.59 8.80 -7.29
CA SER A 313 1.14 10.03 -7.97
C SER A 313 2.00 11.24 -7.60
N LYS A 314 2.62 11.22 -6.42
CA LYS A 314 3.51 12.28 -5.91
C LYS A 314 4.81 12.35 -6.69
N ASP A 315 5.40 13.56 -6.74
CA ASP A 315 6.70 13.79 -7.36
C ASP A 315 7.84 13.13 -6.57
N GLU A 316 9.00 12.90 -7.20
CA GLU A 316 10.09 12.14 -6.58
C GLU A 316 10.64 12.78 -5.29
N ALA A 317 10.54 14.11 -5.19
CA ALA A 317 10.93 14.88 -4.01
C ALA A 317 9.89 14.86 -2.87
N THR A 318 8.63 14.52 -3.16
CA THR A 318 7.53 14.54 -2.18
C THR A 318 6.94 13.15 -1.90
N MET A 319 7.36 12.16 -2.66
CA MET A 319 7.02 10.75 -2.47
C MET A 319 7.75 10.20 -1.24
N ASN A 320 6.97 9.92 -0.19
CA ASN A 320 7.44 9.30 1.03
C ASN A 320 7.14 7.80 1.02
N LEU A 321 8.06 7.03 1.60
CA LEU A 321 7.83 5.62 1.89
C LEU A 321 7.23 5.48 3.28
N THR A 322 6.11 4.79 3.36
CA THR A 322 5.45 4.51 4.63
C THR A 322 5.66 3.04 4.98
N PRO A 323 6.40 2.72 6.05
CA PRO A 323 6.50 1.37 6.55
C PRO A 323 5.19 1.01 7.27
N GLN A 324 4.56 -0.11 6.89
CA GLN A 324 3.23 -0.50 7.38
C GLN A 324 3.32 -1.56 8.48
N VAL A 325 4.11 -2.61 8.26
CA VAL A 325 4.24 -3.73 9.20
C VAL A 325 5.48 -4.58 8.87
N GLU A 326 6.03 -5.20 9.90
CA GLU A 326 7.10 -6.18 9.81
C GLU A 326 6.55 -7.58 10.07
N LEU A 327 6.92 -8.54 9.23
CA LEU A 327 6.49 -9.93 9.29
C LEU A 327 7.68 -10.81 9.65
N ASP A 328 7.69 -11.36 10.86
CA ASP A 328 8.71 -12.31 11.27
C ASP A 328 8.25 -13.76 10.98
N PHE A 329 8.92 -14.44 10.05
CA PHE A 329 8.63 -15.83 9.69
C PHE A 329 9.35 -16.86 10.58
N VAL A 330 10.10 -16.45 11.61
CA VAL A 330 10.58 -17.37 12.66
C VAL A 330 9.66 -17.42 13.89
N ASP A 331 8.81 -16.42 14.09
CA ASP A 331 7.82 -16.44 15.18
C ASP A 331 6.66 -17.39 14.84
N ARG A 332 6.56 -18.47 15.63
CA ARG A 332 5.51 -19.48 15.48
C ARG A 332 4.11 -18.92 15.71
N SER A 333 3.96 -17.92 16.56
CA SER A 333 2.66 -17.35 16.94
C SER A 333 2.06 -16.49 15.84
N LEU A 334 2.88 -16.05 14.87
CA LEU A 334 2.47 -15.11 13.83
C LEU A 334 2.13 -15.78 12.50
N GLY A 335 2.22 -17.11 12.35
CA GLY A 335 2.05 -17.77 11.05
C GLY A 335 0.75 -17.41 10.31
N ILE A 336 -0.38 -17.46 11.00
CA ILE A 336 -1.69 -17.08 10.44
C ILE A 336 -1.73 -15.57 10.13
N TRP A 337 -1.22 -14.74 11.03
CA TRP A 337 -1.27 -13.29 10.86
C TRP A 337 -0.34 -12.78 9.76
N ASN A 338 0.81 -13.43 9.55
CA ASN A 338 1.70 -13.16 8.43
C ASN A 338 1.01 -13.52 7.12
N ALA A 339 0.36 -14.69 7.06
CA ALA A 339 -0.38 -15.12 5.88
C ALA A 339 -1.53 -14.17 5.55
N LEU A 340 -2.35 -13.79 6.54
CA LEU A 340 -3.43 -12.83 6.37
C LEU A 340 -2.92 -11.46 5.94
N THR A 341 -1.81 -10.98 6.51
CA THR A 341 -1.22 -9.70 6.11
C THR A 341 -0.80 -9.70 4.64
N VAL A 342 -0.09 -10.73 4.19
CA VAL A 342 0.26 -10.88 2.77
C VAL A 342 -1.00 -10.95 1.90
N ALA A 343 -2.00 -11.71 2.33
CA ALA A 343 -3.23 -11.89 1.57
C ALA A 343 -4.05 -10.60 1.45
N ILE A 344 -4.16 -9.80 2.52
CA ILE A 344 -4.80 -8.49 2.53
C ILE A 344 -4.15 -7.58 1.50
N VAL A 345 -2.82 -7.44 1.55
CA VAL A 345 -2.07 -6.55 0.64
C VAL A 345 -2.23 -7.01 -0.81
N ALA A 346 -2.10 -8.31 -1.07
CA ALA A 346 -2.24 -8.86 -2.41
C ALA A 346 -3.65 -8.69 -2.99
N CYS A 347 -4.71 -8.85 -2.18
CA CYS A 347 -6.09 -8.63 -2.63
C CYS A 347 -6.38 -7.14 -2.87
N LEU A 348 -5.88 -6.23 -2.02
CA LEU A 348 -6.00 -4.79 -2.25
C LEU A 348 -5.24 -4.34 -3.52
N ALA A 349 -4.03 -4.86 -3.72
CA ALA A 349 -3.23 -4.61 -4.91
C ALA A 349 -3.94 -5.14 -6.17
N ARG A 350 -4.49 -6.35 -6.12
CA ARG A 350 -5.31 -6.95 -7.19
C ARG A 350 -6.52 -6.08 -7.52
N ASP A 351 -7.30 -5.68 -6.53
CA ASP A 351 -8.53 -4.93 -6.73
C ASP A 351 -8.26 -3.53 -7.31
N ASP A 352 -7.14 -2.89 -6.94
CA ASP A 352 -6.69 -1.63 -7.57
C ASP A 352 -6.24 -1.85 -9.03
N MET A 353 -5.54 -2.96 -9.33
CA MET A 353 -5.16 -3.29 -10.72
C MET A 353 -6.36 -3.66 -11.60
N MET A 354 -7.39 -4.30 -11.05
CA MET A 354 -8.60 -4.62 -11.79
C MET A 354 -9.33 -3.39 -12.30
N GLN A 355 -9.33 -2.29 -11.53
CA GLN A 355 -9.89 -1.00 -11.95
C GLN A 355 -9.12 -0.34 -13.10
N ARG A 356 -7.96 -0.91 -13.46
CA ARG A 356 -7.01 -0.36 -14.44
C ARG A 356 -6.79 -1.28 -15.63
N THR A 357 -7.58 -2.35 -15.75
CA THR A 357 -7.46 -3.35 -16.83
C THR A 357 -7.56 -2.77 -18.24
N GLU A 358 -8.30 -1.67 -18.41
CA GLU A 358 -8.41 -0.92 -19.66
C GLU A 358 -7.08 -0.30 -20.12
N ASP A 359 -6.12 -0.08 -19.21
CA ASP A 359 -4.80 0.48 -19.51
C ASP A 359 -3.76 -0.60 -19.88
N PHE A 360 -4.13 -1.89 -19.84
CA PHE A 360 -3.22 -3.00 -20.09
C PHE A 360 -3.29 -3.45 -21.55
N GLU A 361 -2.15 -3.87 -22.11
CA GLU A 361 -2.07 -4.41 -23.47
C GLU A 361 -2.19 -5.95 -23.44
N GLU A 362 -2.63 -6.59 -24.51
CA GLU A 362 -2.57 -8.06 -24.60
C GLU A 362 -1.11 -8.52 -24.63
N ALA A 363 -0.75 -9.51 -23.80
CA ALA A 363 0.61 -10.04 -23.83
C ALA A 363 0.91 -10.62 -25.22
N ARG A 364 2.00 -10.18 -25.84
CA ARG A 364 2.42 -10.70 -27.14
C ARG A 364 2.64 -12.20 -27.03
N VAL A 365 1.80 -12.98 -27.71
CA VAL A 365 2.05 -14.41 -27.91
C VAL A 365 3.26 -14.50 -28.82
N VAL A 366 4.42 -14.83 -28.24
CA VAL A 366 5.55 -15.28 -29.04
C VAL A 366 5.12 -16.65 -29.55
N GLU A 367 4.67 -16.72 -30.80
CA GLU A 367 4.56 -18.00 -31.49
C GLU A 367 5.96 -18.63 -31.45
N GLU A 368 6.12 -19.64 -30.60
CA GLU A 368 7.27 -20.53 -30.66
C GLU A 368 7.23 -21.13 -32.07
N SER A 369 8.07 -20.59 -32.95
CA SER A 369 8.26 -21.13 -34.30
C SER A 369 8.76 -22.55 -34.12
N ASP A 370 7.90 -23.50 -34.48
CA ASP A 370 8.18 -24.93 -34.43
C ASP A 370 9.43 -25.19 -35.30
N PRO A 371 10.54 -25.71 -34.74
CA PRO A 371 11.81 -25.82 -35.46
C PRO A 371 11.84 -26.88 -36.58
N ASP A 372 10.71 -27.52 -36.88
CA ASP A 372 10.59 -28.62 -37.85
C ASP A 372 9.59 -28.35 -39.00
N ALA A 373 9.28 -27.09 -39.33
CA ALA A 373 8.39 -26.71 -40.46
C ALA A 373 9.11 -26.59 -41.83
#